data_AF-A0A4R5Y6N8-F1
#
_entry.id   AF-A0A4R5Y6N8-F1
#
_cell.length_a   1.000
_cell.length_b   1.000
_cell.length_c   1.000
_cell.angle_alpha   90.00
_cell.angle_beta   90.00
_cell.angle_gamma   90.00
#
_symmetry.space_group_name_H-M   'P 1'
#
loop_
_entity.id
_entity.type
_entity.pdbx_description
1 polymer ?
#
loop_
_entity_poly.entity_id
_entity_poly.type
_entity_poly.pdbx_seq_one_letter_code
_entity_poly.pdbx_strand_id
1 'polypeptide(L)'
;MNFLDHAPRFLFFTGKGGVGKTSIACAAAVHLAAAGRRVLLVSTDPASNVGQVFGVRIGNTITPVPGVPGLEALEIDPEQAAAAYREKIVGPVRGLLPEAEIASITEQLSGSCTTEIASFNEFTGILADGTIGERHDHVLFDTAPTGHTIRLLQLPGDWTSFLDAGKGDASCLGPLSGLEKQRSTYAAAVAALADPARTRLVLVARAQESGLAEVARTHEELARIGMTEQHLVLNGLMPAGEDPLVVAVRAREQAALAGLPPVLAGLPRDEVALRPQNMVGLDALRSLLDHDAPEPAPSAPPAELDLPGLDRLVDELAAQDHGLVMCMGKGGVGKTTVAAAVAVALAHHGHDVHLTTTDPAAHLSETLAGEVEHLTVSRIDPEQAVAAYRGRVLASKGRNLDETGRAQLAEDLLSPCTEEVAVFHEFSQAVNESRRRFVVMDTAPTGHTLLLLDATGSYHREIARSMGEGFSYATPLMRLQDPELTKLVLVTLAETTPVLEATRLQEDLERADLHPWAWVVNHSVAAAAPGSAFLQERARAELEQIRAVQDRSPRTAVIPLLAEEPVGETALARLAGPAPVRT
;
A
#
# COMPACT_ATOMS: atom_id res chain seq x y z
N MET A 1 -3.83 1.71 -28.32
CA MET A 1 -3.70 2.18 -26.92
C MET A 1 -2.82 3.41 -26.96
N ASN A 2 -3.36 4.59 -26.65
CA ASN A 2 -2.68 5.88 -26.73
C ASN A 2 -1.35 5.88 -25.96
N PHE A 3 -1.29 5.23 -24.79
CA PHE A 3 -0.07 5.19 -23.97
C PHE A 3 1.12 4.48 -24.64
N LEU A 4 0.88 3.60 -25.61
CA LEU A 4 1.92 2.89 -26.38
C LEU A 4 2.33 3.62 -27.66
N ASP A 5 1.53 4.59 -28.12
CA ASP A 5 1.81 5.32 -29.35
C ASP A 5 3.01 6.24 -29.14
N HIS A 6 4.03 6.08 -30.01
CA HIS A 6 5.30 6.80 -29.92
C HIS A 6 5.94 6.74 -28.51
N ALA A 7 5.85 5.57 -27.86
CA ALA A 7 6.41 5.37 -26.53
C ALA A 7 7.89 5.83 -26.46
N PRO A 8 8.29 6.63 -25.46
CA PRO A 8 9.67 7.05 -25.31
C PRO A 8 10.51 5.89 -24.74
N ARG A 9 11.77 6.19 -24.39
CA ARG A 9 12.69 5.17 -23.86
C ARG A 9 12.22 4.59 -22.54
N PHE A 10 11.69 5.40 -21.64
CA PHE A 10 11.27 4.97 -20.31
C PHE A 10 9.75 5.08 -20.14
N LEU A 11 9.14 4.00 -19.69
CA LEU A 11 7.72 3.93 -19.35
C LEU A 11 7.59 3.54 -17.88
N PHE A 12 6.89 4.35 -17.09
CA PHE A 12 6.65 4.07 -15.68
C PHE A 12 5.17 3.84 -15.44
N PHE A 13 4.82 2.73 -14.80
CA PHE A 13 3.45 2.44 -14.41
C PHE A 13 3.28 2.78 -12.92
N THR A 14 2.27 3.58 -12.59
CA THR A 14 2.02 4.00 -11.20
C THR A 14 0.54 3.97 -10.87
N GLY A 15 0.21 3.84 -9.59
CA GLY A 15 -1.15 3.65 -9.11
C GLY A 15 -1.18 2.76 -7.86
N LYS A 16 -2.35 2.70 -7.22
CA LYS A 16 -2.58 1.92 -5.99
C LYS A 16 -2.21 0.43 -6.16
N GLY A 17 -2.00 -0.27 -5.05
CA GLY A 17 -1.84 -1.73 -5.07
C GLY A 17 -3.05 -2.43 -5.71
N GLY A 18 -2.84 -3.50 -6.46
CA GLY A 18 -3.94 -4.27 -7.07
C GLY A 18 -4.64 -3.65 -8.30
N VAL A 19 -4.35 -2.41 -8.71
CA VAL A 19 -5.00 -1.78 -9.88
C VAL A 19 -4.59 -2.39 -11.23
N GLY A 20 -3.60 -3.29 -11.25
CA GLY A 20 -3.12 -3.99 -12.45
C GLY A 20 -1.89 -3.41 -13.13
N LYS A 21 -1.09 -2.59 -12.43
CA LYS A 21 0.16 -1.99 -12.97
C LYS A 21 1.05 -3.02 -13.66
N THR A 22 1.41 -4.09 -12.94
CA THR A 22 2.29 -5.14 -13.44
C THR A 22 1.68 -5.87 -14.64
N SER A 23 0.38 -6.16 -14.64
CA SER A 23 -0.30 -6.78 -15.78
C SER A 23 -0.27 -5.89 -17.02
N ILE A 24 -0.54 -4.59 -16.87
CA ILE A 24 -0.48 -3.62 -17.96
C ILE A 24 0.97 -3.43 -18.45
N ALA A 25 1.94 -3.37 -17.54
CA ALA A 25 3.36 -3.28 -17.87
C ALA A 25 3.86 -4.51 -18.65
N CYS A 26 3.48 -5.72 -18.19
CA CYS A 26 3.81 -6.97 -18.88
C CYS A 26 3.15 -7.03 -20.27
N ALA A 27 1.87 -6.67 -20.38
CA ALA A 27 1.17 -6.68 -21.67
C ALA A 27 1.74 -5.64 -22.64
N ALA A 28 2.10 -4.45 -22.14
CA ALA A 28 2.80 -3.43 -22.91
C ALA A 28 4.18 -3.91 -23.39
N ALA A 29 4.93 -4.59 -22.51
CA ALA A 29 6.24 -5.15 -22.84
C ALA A 29 6.15 -6.21 -23.94
N VAL A 30 5.18 -7.13 -23.82
CA VAL A 30 4.90 -8.15 -24.85
C VAL A 30 4.47 -7.50 -26.16
N HIS A 31 3.62 -6.47 -26.11
CA HIS A 31 3.17 -5.75 -27.30
C HIS A 31 4.34 -5.06 -28.04
N LEU A 32 5.19 -4.34 -27.32
CA LEU A 32 6.36 -3.67 -27.89
C LEU A 32 7.38 -4.68 -28.46
N ALA A 33 7.63 -5.78 -27.76
CA ALA A 33 8.50 -6.84 -28.24
C ALA A 33 7.93 -7.53 -29.50
N ALA A 34 6.61 -7.77 -29.55
CA ALA A 34 5.94 -8.30 -30.74
C ALA A 34 6.02 -7.34 -31.94
N ALA A 35 6.13 -6.03 -31.70
CA ALA A 35 6.40 -5.02 -32.72
C ALA A 35 7.90 -4.94 -33.14
N GLY A 36 8.74 -5.87 -32.66
CA GLY A 36 10.16 -5.98 -33.01
C GLY A 36 11.08 -5.07 -32.21
N ARG A 37 10.62 -4.50 -31.09
CA ARG A 37 11.44 -3.67 -30.19
C ARG A 37 12.22 -4.52 -29.20
N ARG A 38 13.39 -4.04 -28.78
CA ARG A 38 14.16 -4.60 -27.65
C ARG A 38 13.67 -3.95 -26.36
N VAL A 39 13.12 -4.76 -25.45
CA VAL A 39 12.41 -4.28 -24.27
C VAL A 39 13.01 -4.88 -23.01
N LEU A 40 13.27 -4.04 -22.01
CA LEU A 40 13.58 -4.45 -20.65
C LEU A 40 12.40 -4.13 -19.73
N LEU A 41 11.83 -5.14 -19.08
CA LEU A 41 10.86 -4.97 -18.02
C LEU A 41 11.56 -5.02 -16.65
N VAL A 42 11.38 -3.98 -15.85
CA VAL A 42 11.97 -3.86 -14.52
C VAL A 42 10.84 -3.87 -13.50
N SER A 43 10.89 -4.82 -12.57
CA SER A 43 10.03 -4.79 -11.38
C SER A 43 10.79 -4.21 -10.20
N THR A 44 10.17 -3.25 -9.53
CA THR A 44 10.62 -2.69 -8.25
C THR A 44 9.59 -2.88 -7.14
N ASP A 45 8.48 -3.57 -7.44
CA ASP A 45 7.47 -3.91 -6.45
C ASP A 45 8.08 -4.93 -5.47
N PRO A 46 8.12 -4.65 -4.15
CA PRO A 46 8.52 -5.65 -3.18
C PRO A 46 7.76 -6.96 -3.42
N ALA A 47 6.45 -6.87 -3.70
CA ALA A 47 5.55 -7.98 -3.99
C ALA A 47 5.51 -8.39 -5.48
N SER A 48 6.62 -8.19 -6.20
CA SER A 48 6.75 -8.55 -7.61
C SER A 48 6.18 -9.94 -7.88
N ASN A 49 5.32 -9.99 -8.90
CA ASN A 49 4.78 -11.21 -9.44
C ASN A 49 5.12 -11.37 -10.94
N VAL A 50 6.06 -10.57 -11.46
CA VAL A 50 6.46 -10.62 -12.88
C VAL A 50 6.93 -12.01 -13.27
N GLY A 51 7.71 -12.66 -12.41
CA GLY A 51 8.15 -14.04 -12.64
C GLY A 51 6.99 -15.03 -12.72
N GLN A 52 5.96 -14.86 -11.88
CA GLN A 52 4.76 -15.69 -11.91
C GLN A 52 3.93 -15.44 -13.18
N VAL A 53 3.77 -14.18 -13.58
CA VAL A 53 3.04 -13.78 -14.79
C VAL A 53 3.64 -14.42 -16.04
N PHE A 54 4.97 -14.48 -16.14
CA PHE A 54 5.68 -15.11 -17.27
C PHE A 54 6.00 -16.60 -17.07
N GLY A 55 5.76 -17.15 -15.88
CA GLY A 55 6.11 -18.54 -15.54
C GLY A 55 7.63 -18.80 -15.54
N VAL A 56 8.44 -17.80 -15.19
CA VAL A 56 9.90 -17.88 -15.16
C VAL A 56 10.45 -17.24 -13.89
N ARG A 57 11.54 -17.78 -13.33
CA ARG A 57 12.21 -17.16 -12.19
C ARG A 57 13.00 -15.94 -12.67
N ILE A 58 12.63 -14.77 -12.16
CA ILE A 58 13.33 -13.50 -12.41
C ILE A 58 13.97 -13.07 -11.08
N GLY A 59 15.11 -12.41 -11.15
CA GLY A 59 15.81 -11.89 -9.98
C GLY A 59 16.62 -10.67 -10.35
N ASN A 60 17.66 -10.38 -9.57
CA ASN A 60 18.55 -9.23 -9.74
C ASN A 60 19.48 -9.27 -10.97
N THR A 61 19.23 -10.17 -11.92
CA THR A 61 19.99 -10.30 -13.17
C THR A 61 19.03 -10.23 -14.34
N ILE A 62 19.40 -9.45 -15.35
CA ILE A 62 18.63 -9.33 -16.60
C ILE A 62 18.48 -10.71 -17.23
N THR A 63 17.24 -11.17 -17.37
CA THR A 63 16.88 -12.52 -17.79
C THR A 63 15.94 -12.47 -18.99
N PRO A 64 16.24 -13.16 -20.11
CA PRO A 64 15.33 -13.23 -21.25
C PRO A 64 14.00 -13.91 -20.88
N VAL A 65 12.89 -13.36 -21.37
CA VAL A 65 11.55 -13.93 -21.14
C VAL A 65 11.25 -15.03 -22.18
N PRO A 66 11.02 -16.29 -21.75
CA PRO A 66 10.71 -17.36 -22.69
C PRO A 66 9.44 -17.09 -23.50
N GLY A 67 9.47 -17.39 -24.80
CA GLY A 67 8.30 -17.25 -25.68
C GLY A 67 8.02 -15.82 -26.19
N VAL A 68 8.85 -14.84 -25.83
CA VAL A 68 8.74 -13.44 -26.28
C VAL A 68 10.12 -12.92 -26.74
N PRO A 69 10.51 -13.16 -28.00
CA PRO A 69 11.80 -12.67 -28.52
C PRO A 69 11.92 -11.15 -28.39
N GLY A 70 13.06 -10.68 -27.88
CA GLY A 70 13.33 -9.25 -27.69
C GLY A 70 12.87 -8.69 -26.33
N LEU A 71 12.27 -9.51 -25.46
CA LEU A 71 11.91 -9.12 -24.09
C LEU A 71 12.85 -9.74 -23.06
N GLU A 72 13.43 -8.88 -22.22
CA GLU A 72 14.18 -9.26 -21.02
C GLU A 72 13.51 -8.68 -19.78
N ALA A 73 13.73 -9.29 -18.62
CA ALA A 73 13.18 -8.83 -17.36
C ALA A 73 14.22 -8.82 -16.23
N LEU A 74 14.04 -7.91 -15.28
CA LEU A 74 14.86 -7.70 -14.10
C LEU A 74 13.94 -7.44 -12.90
N GLU A 75 14.25 -8.04 -11.76
CA GLU A 75 13.54 -7.80 -10.51
C GLU A 75 14.51 -7.23 -9.47
N ILE A 76 14.19 -6.04 -8.99
CA ILE A 76 14.91 -5.37 -7.90
C ILE A 76 14.19 -5.72 -6.61
N ASP A 77 14.78 -6.62 -5.84
CA ASP A 77 14.32 -6.96 -4.51
C ASP A 77 14.78 -5.88 -3.51
N PRO A 78 13.87 -5.15 -2.86
CA PRO A 78 14.20 -4.09 -1.90
C PRO A 78 15.01 -4.57 -0.71
N GLU A 79 14.72 -5.76 -0.17
CA GLU A 79 15.43 -6.30 0.99
C GLU A 79 16.86 -6.68 0.60
N GLN A 80 17.05 -7.26 -0.58
CA GLN A 80 18.38 -7.54 -1.12
C GLN A 80 19.16 -6.25 -1.41
N ALA A 81 18.49 -5.23 -1.96
CA ALA A 81 19.10 -3.92 -2.18
C ALA A 81 19.53 -3.29 -0.84
N ALA A 82 18.67 -3.33 0.18
CA ALA A 82 18.96 -2.85 1.52
C ALA A 82 20.13 -3.61 2.16
N ALA A 83 20.16 -4.93 2.03
CA ALA A 83 21.25 -5.77 2.53
C ALA A 83 22.59 -5.46 1.84
N ALA A 84 22.58 -5.31 0.51
CA ALA A 84 23.77 -4.92 -0.24
C ALA A 84 24.24 -3.50 0.11
N TYR A 85 23.30 -2.58 0.34
CA TYR A 85 23.60 -1.23 0.79
C TYR A 85 24.21 -1.21 2.20
N ARG A 86 23.63 -1.95 3.14
CA ARG A 86 24.18 -2.16 4.48
C ARG A 86 25.60 -2.72 4.43
N GLU A 87 25.82 -3.75 3.63
CA GLU A 87 27.14 -4.39 3.51
C GLU A 87 28.20 -3.42 2.94
N LYS A 88 27.82 -2.55 1.99
CA LYS A 88 28.72 -1.50 1.47
C LYS A 88 29.19 -0.52 2.56
N ILE A 89 28.37 -0.25 3.57
CA ILE A 89 28.70 0.68 4.67
C ILE A 89 29.40 -0.05 5.82
N VAL A 90 28.86 -1.20 6.25
CA VAL A 90 29.34 -1.95 7.42
C VAL A 90 30.58 -2.77 7.11
N GLY A 91 30.69 -3.33 5.89
CA GLY A 91 31.80 -4.17 5.48
C GLY A 91 33.19 -3.52 5.67
N PRO A 92 33.42 -2.27 5.22
CA PRO A 92 34.69 -1.58 5.39
C PRO A 92 35.11 -1.32 6.84
N VAL A 93 34.14 -1.18 7.76
CA VAL A 93 34.40 -0.91 9.19
C VAL A 93 34.41 -2.17 10.06
N ARG A 94 34.05 -3.33 9.48
CA ARG A 94 34.03 -4.62 10.16
C ARG A 94 35.44 -5.00 10.60
N GLY A 95 35.64 -5.15 11.91
CA GLY A 95 36.96 -5.43 12.51
C GLY A 95 37.82 -4.19 12.78
N LEU A 96 37.37 -2.99 12.41
CA LEU A 96 38.01 -1.71 12.78
C LEU A 96 37.32 -1.04 13.98
N LEU A 97 36.01 -1.22 14.11
CA LEU A 97 35.19 -0.69 15.20
C LEU A 97 34.80 -1.81 16.19
N PRO A 98 34.48 -1.46 17.46
CA PRO A 98 33.90 -2.39 18.43
C PRO A 98 32.60 -3.03 17.91
N GLU A 99 32.34 -4.29 18.30
CA GLU A 99 31.13 -5.01 17.87
C GLU A 99 29.83 -4.29 18.23
N ALA A 100 29.79 -3.62 19.39
CA ALA A 100 28.63 -2.85 19.82
C ALA A 100 28.33 -1.65 18.90
N GLU A 101 29.37 -0.99 18.37
CA GLU A 101 29.21 0.12 17.43
C GLU A 101 28.77 -0.40 16.05
N ILE A 102 29.33 -1.53 15.59
CA ILE A 102 28.90 -2.20 14.35
C ILE A 102 27.42 -2.62 14.44
N ALA A 103 27.00 -3.18 15.58
CA ALA A 103 25.61 -3.55 15.82
C ALA A 103 24.70 -2.32 15.78
N SER A 104 25.10 -1.20 16.41
CA SER A 104 24.35 0.05 16.38
C SER A 104 24.19 0.62 14.97
N ILE A 105 25.26 0.63 14.17
CA ILE A 105 25.20 1.12 12.77
C ILE A 105 24.32 0.21 11.92
N THR A 106 24.46 -1.11 12.08
CA THR A 106 23.67 -2.09 11.34
C THR A 106 22.17 -1.91 11.63
N GLU A 107 21.82 -1.68 12.89
CA GLU A 107 20.45 -1.43 13.31
C GLU A 107 19.89 -0.15 12.67
N GLN A 108 20.64 0.96 12.68
CA GLN A 108 20.24 2.22 12.05
C GLN A 108 19.99 2.10 10.53
N LEU A 109 20.64 1.13 9.87
CA LEU A 109 20.48 0.87 8.43
C LEU A 109 19.47 -0.25 8.11
N SER A 110 18.74 -0.74 9.12
CA SER A 110 17.77 -1.84 8.95
C SER A 110 16.31 -1.34 8.88
N GLY A 111 16.08 -0.04 9.04
CA GLY A 111 14.76 0.57 8.92
C GLY A 111 14.25 0.69 7.47
N SER A 112 12.93 0.86 7.34
CA SER A 112 12.21 1.05 6.07
C SER A 112 12.79 2.15 5.18
N CYS A 113 13.23 3.28 5.75
CA CYS A 113 13.87 4.37 5.00
C CYS A 113 15.15 3.91 4.26
N THR A 114 15.91 2.97 4.83
CA THR A 114 17.11 2.43 4.16
C THR A 114 16.72 1.56 2.98
N THR A 115 15.68 0.75 3.12
CA THR A 115 15.14 -0.09 2.05
C THR A 115 14.64 0.75 0.87
N GLU A 116 13.95 1.86 1.14
CA GLU A 116 13.49 2.79 0.11
C GLU A 116 14.66 3.44 -0.65
N ILE A 117 15.65 3.97 0.08
CA ILE A 117 16.84 4.59 -0.53
C ILE A 117 17.63 3.57 -1.35
N ALA A 118 17.84 2.36 -0.82
CA ALA A 118 18.59 1.32 -1.52
C ALA A 118 17.90 0.88 -2.81
N SER A 119 16.58 0.70 -2.79
CA SER A 119 15.80 0.38 -3.99
C SER A 119 15.86 1.50 -5.03
N PHE A 120 15.80 2.75 -4.56
CA PHE A 120 15.94 3.92 -5.43
C PHE A 120 17.35 4.04 -6.04
N ASN A 121 18.40 3.56 -5.37
CA ASN A 121 19.75 3.54 -5.93
C ASN A 121 19.87 2.61 -7.14
N GLU A 122 19.30 1.41 -7.04
CA GLU A 122 19.26 0.47 -8.18
C GLU A 122 18.46 1.07 -9.34
N PHE A 123 17.32 1.70 -9.02
CA PHE A 123 16.50 2.42 -9.98
C PHE A 123 17.25 3.55 -10.71
N THR A 124 17.98 4.40 -9.98
CA THR A 124 18.76 5.49 -10.61
C THR A 124 19.96 4.99 -11.39
N GLY A 125 20.56 3.86 -10.97
CA GLY A 125 21.56 3.16 -11.75
C GLY A 125 21.04 2.82 -13.14
N ILE A 126 19.83 2.29 -13.25
CA ILE A 126 19.23 1.93 -14.54
C ILE A 126 18.95 3.16 -15.41
N LEU A 127 18.42 4.24 -14.82
CA LEU A 127 18.12 5.48 -15.55
C LEU A 127 19.38 6.21 -16.04
N ALA A 128 20.47 6.12 -15.28
CA ALA A 128 21.73 6.80 -15.57
C ALA A 128 22.71 5.94 -16.39
N ASP A 129 22.53 4.62 -16.43
CA ASP A 129 23.39 3.71 -17.20
C ASP A 129 23.11 3.83 -18.70
N GLY A 130 24.03 4.50 -19.40
CA GLY A 130 24.00 4.64 -20.85
C GLY A 130 24.00 3.31 -21.61
N THR A 131 24.57 2.25 -21.03
CA THR A 131 24.68 0.94 -21.70
C THR A 131 23.34 0.22 -21.79
N ILE A 132 22.45 0.41 -20.80
CA ILE A 132 21.08 -0.12 -20.85
C ILE A 132 20.32 0.53 -21.99
N GLY A 133 20.49 1.84 -22.19
CA GLY A 133 19.90 2.60 -23.29
C GLY A 133 20.45 2.26 -24.69
N GLU A 134 21.61 1.61 -24.80
CA GLU A 134 22.13 1.10 -26.09
C GLU A 134 21.54 -0.28 -26.43
N ARG A 135 21.28 -1.10 -25.41
CA ARG A 135 20.78 -2.48 -25.57
C ARG A 135 19.27 -2.56 -25.75
N HIS A 136 18.53 -1.60 -25.23
CA HIS A 136 17.07 -1.61 -25.24
C HIS A 136 16.50 -0.35 -25.91
N ASP A 137 15.44 -0.54 -26.69
CA ASP A 137 14.68 0.56 -27.27
C ASP A 137 13.74 1.16 -26.21
N HIS A 138 13.16 0.30 -25.36
CA HIS A 138 12.28 0.68 -24.25
C HIS A 138 12.64 -0.04 -22.96
N VAL A 139 12.52 0.67 -21.82
CA VAL A 139 12.63 0.14 -20.47
C VAL A 139 11.34 0.49 -19.71
N LEU A 140 10.61 -0.54 -19.28
CA LEU A 140 9.33 -0.42 -18.61
C LEU A 140 9.51 -0.73 -17.12
N PHE A 141 9.02 0.14 -16.25
CA PHE A 141 9.03 -0.05 -14.80
C PHE A 141 7.59 -0.24 -14.30
N ASP A 142 7.30 -1.37 -13.67
CA ASP A 142 5.95 -1.69 -13.20
C ASP A 142 5.48 -0.85 -11.99
N THR A 143 6.41 -0.15 -11.34
CA THR A 143 6.17 0.79 -10.26
C THR A 143 7.03 2.04 -10.46
N ALA A 144 6.40 3.21 -10.36
CA ALA A 144 7.12 4.49 -10.34
C ALA A 144 7.55 4.86 -8.91
N PRO A 145 8.65 5.63 -8.74
CA PRO A 145 9.01 6.20 -7.45
C PRO A 145 7.93 7.16 -6.96
N THR A 146 7.74 7.24 -5.64
CA THR A 146 6.76 8.15 -5.04
C THR A 146 7.25 9.60 -5.10
N GLY A 147 6.32 10.56 -5.05
CA GLY A 147 6.67 11.97 -4.97
C GLY A 147 7.49 12.31 -3.71
N HIS A 148 7.27 11.59 -2.61
CA HIS A 148 8.07 11.71 -1.39
C HIS A 148 9.54 11.36 -1.64
N THR A 149 9.81 10.18 -2.21
CA THR A 149 11.18 9.72 -2.51
C THR A 149 11.90 10.67 -3.47
N ILE A 150 11.19 11.18 -4.49
CA ILE A 150 11.80 12.13 -5.44
C ILE A 150 12.08 13.48 -4.75
N ARG A 151 11.18 13.98 -3.91
CA ARG A 151 11.37 15.24 -3.17
C ARG A 151 12.54 15.18 -2.21
N LEU A 152 12.69 14.08 -1.45
CA LEU A 152 13.83 13.87 -0.54
C LEU A 152 15.18 14.08 -1.25
N LEU A 153 15.24 13.76 -2.54
CA LEU A 153 16.45 13.85 -3.36
C LEU A 153 16.57 15.17 -4.13
N GLN A 154 15.48 15.92 -4.26
CA GLN A 154 15.46 17.27 -4.81
C GLN A 154 15.76 18.35 -3.76
N LEU A 155 15.78 18.02 -2.46
CA LEU A 155 16.07 18.97 -1.37
C LEU A 155 17.40 19.71 -1.63
N PRO A 156 17.39 21.06 -1.77
CA PRO A 156 18.61 21.84 -1.94
C PRO A 156 19.28 22.13 -0.59
N GLY A 157 20.53 21.70 -0.41
CA GLY A 157 21.49 22.33 0.50
C GLY A 157 21.88 21.56 1.78
N ASP A 158 23.20 21.38 1.94
CA ASP A 158 23.98 21.07 3.15
C ASP A 158 23.46 20.04 4.17
N TRP A 159 23.33 18.79 3.71
CA TRP A 159 23.31 17.61 4.56
C TRP A 159 24.44 17.59 5.62
N THR A 160 25.61 18.13 5.27
CA THR A 160 26.76 18.33 6.15
C THR A 160 26.42 19.14 7.40
N SER A 161 25.72 20.26 7.26
CA SER A 161 25.36 21.11 8.40
C SER A 161 24.34 20.46 9.36
N PHE A 162 23.46 19.59 8.85
CA PHE A 162 22.49 18.84 9.65
C PHE A 162 23.14 17.65 10.37
N LEU A 163 24.11 16.99 9.73
CA LEU A 163 24.91 15.90 10.31
C LEU A 163 25.93 16.40 11.34
N ASP A 164 26.54 17.57 11.11
CA ASP A 164 27.53 18.19 12.02
C ASP A 164 26.89 18.74 13.32
N ALA A 165 25.58 19.03 13.31
CA ALA A 165 24.89 19.61 14.46
C ALA A 165 24.59 18.62 15.61
N GLY A 166 24.64 17.31 15.35
CA GLY A 166 24.73 16.24 16.38
C GLY A 166 23.71 16.27 17.54
N LYS A 167 22.57 16.95 17.41
CA LYS A 167 21.62 17.17 18.52
C LYS A 167 20.15 16.87 18.21
N GLY A 168 19.83 16.47 16.98
CA GLY A 168 18.51 15.97 16.60
C GLY A 168 18.45 14.44 16.64
N ASP A 169 17.30 13.89 17.00
CA ASP A 169 17.05 12.45 17.05
C ASP A 169 17.14 11.85 15.64
N ALA A 170 18.32 11.36 15.26
CA ALA A 170 18.68 11.02 13.88
C ALA A 170 18.31 9.58 13.49
N SER A 171 17.10 9.13 13.85
CA SER A 171 16.66 7.74 13.61
C SER A 171 16.60 7.37 12.12
N CYS A 172 16.39 8.34 11.22
CA CYS A 172 16.13 8.09 9.79
C CYS A 172 17.22 8.63 8.84
N LEU A 173 18.30 9.23 9.36
CA LEU A 173 19.23 10.04 8.54
C LEU A 173 20.61 9.42 8.30
N GLY A 174 20.95 8.32 8.97
CA GLY A 174 22.20 7.56 8.76
C GLY A 174 22.51 7.18 7.29
N PRO A 175 21.52 6.77 6.47
CA PRO A 175 21.72 6.39 5.06
C PRO A 175 22.12 7.55 4.13
N LEU A 176 22.04 8.81 4.57
CA LEU A 176 22.21 9.95 3.68
C LEU A 176 23.69 10.29 3.41
N SER A 177 24.60 9.87 4.29
CA SER A 177 26.05 10.06 4.15
C SER A 177 26.64 9.37 2.90
N GLY A 178 25.99 8.30 2.40
CA GLY A 178 26.36 7.65 1.14
C GLY A 178 25.93 8.38 -0.13
N LEU A 179 24.97 9.32 -0.02
CA LEU A 179 24.32 9.97 -1.17
C LEU A 179 25.16 11.08 -1.80
N GLU A 180 26.09 11.70 -1.07
CA GLU A 180 26.91 12.79 -1.60
C GLU A 180 27.72 12.38 -2.85
N LYS A 181 28.25 11.15 -2.86
CA LYS A 181 29.00 10.62 -4.00
C LYS A 181 28.12 10.30 -5.22
N GLN A 182 26.81 10.17 -5.04
CA GLN A 182 25.84 9.81 -6.07
C GLN A 182 24.92 10.96 -6.48
N ARG A 183 25.15 12.17 -5.97
CA ARG A 183 24.34 13.37 -6.26
C ARG A 183 24.17 13.65 -7.76
N SER A 184 25.24 13.49 -8.55
CA SER A 184 25.18 13.68 -10.01
C SER A 184 24.31 12.62 -10.69
N THR A 185 24.38 11.37 -10.23
CA THR A 185 23.53 10.26 -10.71
C THR A 185 22.07 10.51 -10.42
N TYR A 186 21.72 10.95 -9.20
CA TYR A 186 20.34 11.30 -8.86
C TYR A 186 19.82 12.49 -9.67
N ALA A 187 20.62 13.54 -9.81
CA ALA A 187 20.25 14.69 -10.63
C ALA A 187 19.99 14.29 -12.09
N ALA A 188 20.83 13.41 -12.64
CA ALA A 188 20.66 12.87 -13.99
C ALA A 188 19.40 11.99 -14.10
N ALA A 189 19.10 11.17 -13.09
CA ALA A 189 17.89 10.35 -13.04
C ALA A 189 16.63 11.20 -12.94
N VAL A 190 16.59 12.21 -12.07
CA VAL A 190 15.48 13.15 -11.94
C VAL A 190 15.29 13.95 -13.25
N ALA A 191 16.37 14.39 -13.88
CA ALA A 191 16.31 15.05 -15.18
C ALA A 191 15.77 14.12 -16.28
N ALA A 192 16.13 12.83 -16.26
CA ALA A 192 15.58 11.84 -17.18
C ALA A 192 14.07 11.62 -16.95
N LEU A 193 13.63 11.57 -15.69
CA LEU A 193 12.22 11.41 -15.32
C LEU A 193 11.38 12.62 -15.77
N ALA A 194 11.91 13.83 -15.68
CA ALA A 194 11.24 15.06 -16.06
C ALA A 194 11.28 15.36 -17.57
N ASP A 195 12.06 14.62 -18.36
CA ASP A 195 12.18 14.82 -19.81
C ASP A 195 11.07 14.05 -20.56
N PRO A 196 10.07 14.72 -21.15
CA PRO A 196 8.95 14.07 -21.84
C PRO A 196 9.39 13.34 -23.12
N ALA A 197 10.56 13.65 -23.69
CA ALA A 197 11.09 12.91 -24.84
C ALA A 197 11.72 11.57 -24.43
N ARG A 198 12.06 11.42 -23.15
CA ARG A 198 12.70 10.22 -22.61
C ARG A 198 11.77 9.40 -21.75
N THR A 199 10.82 10.01 -21.07
CA THR A 199 10.00 9.38 -20.04
C THR A 199 8.52 9.68 -20.22
N ARG A 200 7.70 8.64 -20.13
CA ARG A 200 6.25 8.73 -20.03
C ARG A 200 5.78 8.00 -18.78
N LEU A 201 4.86 8.64 -18.06
CA LEU A 201 4.18 8.07 -16.90
C LEU A 201 2.80 7.55 -17.29
N VAL A 202 2.48 6.34 -16.88
CA VAL A 202 1.19 5.68 -17.08
C VAL A 202 0.52 5.52 -15.72
N LEU A 203 -0.47 6.37 -15.46
CA LEU A 203 -1.32 6.32 -14.28
C LEU A 203 -2.36 5.22 -14.48
N VAL A 204 -2.28 4.14 -13.70
CA VAL A 204 -3.22 3.01 -13.75
C VAL A 204 -4.23 3.15 -12.61
N ALA A 205 -5.51 3.16 -12.95
CA ALA A 205 -6.61 3.31 -12.00
C ALA A 205 -7.75 2.32 -12.27
N ARG A 206 -8.59 2.09 -11.27
CA ARG A 206 -9.92 1.48 -11.43
C ARG A 206 -10.94 2.61 -11.54
N ALA A 207 -12.06 2.40 -12.23
CA ALA A 207 -13.16 3.38 -12.30
C ALA A 207 -13.99 3.39 -11.01
N GLN A 208 -13.37 3.89 -9.94
CA GLN A 208 -13.95 4.04 -8.60
C GLN A 208 -13.55 5.40 -8.07
N GLU A 209 -14.46 6.10 -7.39
CA GLU A 209 -14.24 7.49 -6.95
C GLU A 209 -12.95 7.65 -6.12
N SER A 210 -12.75 6.80 -5.11
CA SER A 210 -11.54 6.82 -4.27
C SER A 210 -10.26 6.44 -5.03
N GLY A 211 -10.38 5.63 -6.08
CA GLY A 211 -9.27 5.28 -6.97
C GLY A 211 -8.87 6.45 -7.85
N LEU A 212 -9.85 7.12 -8.46
CA LEU A 212 -9.67 8.28 -9.32
C LEU A 212 -9.17 9.50 -8.53
N ALA A 213 -9.69 9.74 -7.33
CA ALA A 213 -9.23 10.81 -6.45
C ALA A 213 -7.75 10.65 -6.04
N GLU A 214 -7.31 9.42 -5.76
CA GLU A 214 -5.88 9.17 -5.50
C GLU A 214 -5.03 9.45 -6.73
N VAL A 215 -5.43 8.91 -7.88
CA VAL A 215 -4.65 9.09 -9.10
C VAL A 215 -4.59 10.57 -9.51
N ALA A 216 -5.63 11.36 -9.21
CA ALA A 216 -5.60 12.82 -9.34
C ALA A 216 -4.54 13.46 -8.44
N ARG A 217 -4.43 13.07 -7.17
CA ARG A 217 -3.36 13.54 -6.28
C ARG A 217 -1.97 13.16 -6.78
N THR A 218 -1.79 11.91 -7.20
CA THR A 218 -0.52 11.41 -7.76
C THR A 218 -0.14 12.17 -9.04
N HIS A 219 -1.12 12.44 -9.92
CA HIS A 219 -0.94 13.23 -11.13
C HIS A 219 -0.36 14.62 -10.80
N GLU A 220 -1.01 15.36 -9.89
CA GLU A 220 -0.59 16.71 -9.50
C GLU A 220 0.77 16.72 -8.79
N GLU A 221 1.04 15.73 -7.95
CA GLU A 221 2.32 15.58 -7.26
C GLU A 221 3.48 15.36 -8.23
N LEU A 222 3.34 14.43 -9.18
CA LEU A 222 4.39 14.11 -10.13
C LEU A 222 4.53 15.20 -11.21
N ALA A 223 3.44 15.88 -11.57
CA ALA A 223 3.49 17.04 -12.45
C ALA A 223 4.29 18.20 -11.81
N ARG A 224 4.13 18.45 -10.50
CA ARG A 224 4.93 19.46 -9.77
C ARG A 224 6.43 19.16 -9.75
N ILE A 225 6.80 17.88 -9.88
CA ILE A 225 8.18 17.40 -9.91
C ILE A 225 8.77 17.49 -11.34
N GLY A 226 7.95 17.82 -12.35
CA GLY A 226 8.35 18.00 -13.75
C GLY A 226 7.98 16.83 -14.66
N MET A 227 7.36 15.76 -14.13
CA MET A 227 6.92 14.61 -14.93
C MET A 227 5.57 14.92 -15.58
N THR A 228 5.56 15.67 -16.67
CA THR A 228 4.33 16.21 -17.28
C THR A 228 3.74 15.32 -18.39
N GLU A 229 4.53 14.43 -18.99
CA GLU A 229 4.07 13.46 -19.99
C GLU A 229 3.37 12.27 -19.31
N GLN A 230 2.09 12.44 -19.02
CA GLN A 230 1.29 11.46 -18.27
C GLN A 230 0.11 10.93 -19.11
N HIS A 231 -0.20 9.65 -18.96
CA HIS A 231 -1.34 8.97 -19.58
C HIS A 231 -2.18 8.28 -18.51
N LEU A 232 -3.49 8.20 -18.71
CA LEU A 232 -4.41 7.51 -17.80
C LEU A 232 -4.88 6.18 -18.42
N VAL A 233 -4.66 5.08 -17.71
CA VAL A 233 -5.20 3.76 -18.06
C VAL A 233 -6.24 3.37 -17.01
N LEU A 234 -7.50 3.29 -17.43
CA LEU A 234 -8.59 2.78 -16.62
C LEU A 234 -8.69 1.27 -16.82
N ASN A 235 -8.14 0.53 -15.86
CA ASN A 235 -8.00 -0.91 -15.96
C ASN A 235 -9.21 -1.68 -15.41
N GLY A 236 -9.56 -2.74 -16.12
CA GLY A 236 -10.57 -3.75 -15.82
C GLY A 236 -11.98 -3.22 -15.58
N LEU A 237 -12.48 -2.40 -16.51
CA LEU A 237 -13.88 -1.98 -16.57
C LEU A 237 -14.80 -3.17 -16.82
N MET A 238 -15.93 -3.21 -16.14
CA MET A 238 -16.88 -4.31 -16.27
C MET A 238 -17.46 -4.39 -17.70
N PRO A 239 -17.28 -5.52 -18.42
CA PRO A 239 -17.85 -5.71 -19.75
C PRO A 239 -19.39 -5.71 -19.72
N ALA A 240 -20.01 -5.56 -20.89
CA ALA A 240 -21.47 -5.49 -20.98
C ALA A 240 -22.09 -6.85 -20.63
N GLY A 241 -23.22 -6.82 -19.95
CA GLY A 241 -23.94 -8.05 -19.57
C GLY A 241 -25.25 -7.74 -18.88
N GLU A 242 -26.14 -8.73 -18.81
CA GLU A 242 -27.50 -8.60 -18.27
C GLU A 242 -27.61 -8.98 -16.79
N ASP A 243 -26.57 -9.60 -16.23
CA ASP A 243 -26.53 -9.98 -14.81
C ASP A 243 -26.70 -8.74 -13.90
N PRO A 244 -27.60 -8.76 -12.90
CA PRO A 244 -27.85 -7.59 -12.04
C PRO A 244 -26.59 -7.02 -11.40
N LEU A 245 -25.63 -7.87 -11.03
CA LEU A 245 -24.36 -7.42 -10.44
C LEU A 245 -23.48 -6.74 -11.50
N VAL A 246 -23.44 -7.27 -12.73
CA VAL A 246 -22.75 -6.63 -13.86
C VAL A 246 -23.34 -5.25 -14.14
N VAL A 247 -24.67 -5.15 -14.21
CA VAL A 247 -25.39 -3.88 -14.44
C VAL A 247 -25.07 -2.87 -13.34
N ALA A 248 -25.13 -3.30 -12.08
CA ALA A 248 -24.87 -2.43 -10.93
C ALA A 248 -23.42 -1.94 -10.88
N VAL A 249 -22.44 -2.84 -11.08
CA VAL A 249 -21.01 -2.46 -11.11
C VAL A 249 -20.73 -1.50 -12.27
N ARG A 250 -21.26 -1.76 -13.46
CA ARG A 250 -21.12 -0.83 -14.60
C ARG A 250 -21.72 0.55 -14.32
N ALA A 251 -22.89 0.60 -13.70
CA ALA A 251 -23.53 1.86 -13.36
C ALA A 251 -22.65 2.69 -12.39
N ARG A 252 -22.03 2.04 -11.41
CA ARG A 252 -21.07 2.67 -10.49
C ARG A 252 -19.81 3.16 -11.21
N GLU A 253 -19.24 2.33 -12.08
CA GLU A 253 -18.08 2.74 -12.90
C GLU A 253 -18.44 3.94 -13.78
N GLN A 254 -19.59 3.95 -14.44
CA GLN A 254 -20.05 5.07 -15.25
C GLN A 254 -20.28 6.34 -14.44
N ALA A 255 -20.83 6.23 -13.23
CA ALA A 255 -20.98 7.36 -12.32
C ALA A 255 -19.61 7.94 -11.92
N ALA A 256 -18.64 7.09 -11.55
CA ALA A 256 -17.29 7.52 -11.22
C ALA A 256 -16.58 8.19 -12.42
N LEU A 257 -16.80 7.69 -13.64
CA LEU A 257 -16.26 8.28 -14.87
C LEU A 257 -16.95 9.60 -15.25
N ALA A 258 -18.24 9.74 -14.98
CA ALA A 258 -18.94 11.01 -15.15
C ALA A 258 -18.46 12.06 -14.13
N GLY A 259 -18.10 11.62 -12.92
CA GLY A 259 -17.47 12.41 -11.86
C GLY A 259 -15.94 12.48 -11.93
N LEU A 260 -15.32 12.18 -13.09
CA LEU A 260 -13.87 12.15 -13.22
C LEU A 260 -13.25 13.51 -12.78
N PRO A 261 -12.25 13.50 -11.87
CA PRO A 261 -11.60 14.73 -11.43
C PRO A 261 -11.12 15.59 -12.62
N PRO A 262 -11.36 16.91 -12.63
CA PRO A 262 -11.05 17.77 -13.79
C PRO A 262 -9.60 17.70 -14.25
N VAL A 263 -8.66 17.51 -13.32
CA VAL A 263 -7.22 17.39 -13.61
C VAL A 263 -6.88 16.13 -14.42
N LEU A 264 -7.68 15.06 -14.31
CA LEU A 264 -7.50 13.83 -15.08
C LEU A 264 -8.18 13.89 -16.44
N ALA A 265 -9.21 14.73 -16.62
CA ALA A 265 -9.98 14.81 -17.85
C ALA A 265 -9.16 15.30 -19.06
N GLY A 266 -8.06 16.01 -18.82
CA GLY A 266 -7.14 16.50 -19.86
C GLY A 266 -6.10 15.48 -20.32
N LEU A 267 -5.98 14.32 -19.66
CA LEU A 267 -4.98 13.32 -19.99
C LEU A 267 -5.45 12.41 -21.13
N PRO A 268 -4.53 11.96 -22.02
CA PRO A 268 -4.82 10.86 -22.93
C PRO A 268 -5.25 9.63 -22.12
N ARG A 269 -6.37 9.03 -22.53
CA ARG A 269 -7.04 7.97 -21.76
C ARG A 269 -7.17 6.70 -22.59
N ASP A 270 -6.87 5.57 -21.96
CA ASP A 270 -7.16 4.23 -22.47
C ASP A 270 -8.03 3.46 -21.47
N GLU A 271 -8.92 2.64 -22.00
CA GLU A 271 -9.86 1.83 -21.22
C GLU A 271 -9.60 0.36 -21.51
N VAL A 272 -9.35 -0.43 -20.45
CA VAL A 272 -9.08 -1.87 -20.55
C VAL A 272 -10.23 -2.60 -19.87
N ALA A 273 -10.88 -3.51 -20.61
CA ALA A 273 -11.98 -4.31 -20.08
C ALA A 273 -11.48 -5.35 -19.05
N LEU A 274 -12.32 -5.67 -18.07
CA LEU A 274 -12.06 -6.75 -17.12
C LEU A 274 -12.05 -8.07 -17.87
N ARG A 275 -11.04 -8.90 -17.61
CA ARG A 275 -10.91 -10.22 -18.20
C ARG A 275 -11.45 -11.30 -17.27
N PRO A 276 -12.04 -12.38 -17.82
CA PRO A 276 -12.67 -13.43 -17.02
C PRO A 276 -11.66 -14.25 -16.20
N GLN A 277 -10.41 -14.33 -16.66
CA GLN A 277 -9.32 -15.07 -16.02
C GLN A 277 -8.25 -14.11 -15.48
N ASN A 278 -7.42 -14.59 -14.56
CA ASN A 278 -6.25 -13.86 -14.08
C ASN A 278 -5.18 -13.75 -15.18
N MET A 279 -4.37 -12.69 -15.13
CA MET A 279 -3.36 -12.38 -16.15
C MET A 279 -2.07 -13.19 -15.94
N VAL A 280 -2.18 -14.51 -16.02
CA VAL A 280 -1.06 -15.45 -15.92
C VAL A 280 -0.83 -16.11 -17.27
N GLY A 281 0.40 -16.04 -17.77
CA GLY A 281 0.80 -16.60 -19.06
C GLY A 281 0.67 -15.61 -20.23
N LEU A 282 1.38 -15.94 -21.31
CA LEU A 282 1.52 -15.07 -22.49
C LEU A 282 0.20 -14.82 -23.23
N ASP A 283 -0.65 -15.83 -23.33
CA ASP A 283 -1.91 -15.69 -24.07
C ASP A 283 -2.88 -14.75 -23.35
N ALA A 284 -2.95 -14.83 -22.02
CA ALA A 284 -3.70 -13.89 -21.20
C ALA A 284 -3.18 -12.45 -21.36
N LEU A 285 -1.86 -12.24 -21.30
CA LEU A 285 -1.24 -10.93 -21.50
C LEU A 285 -1.49 -10.35 -22.89
N ARG A 286 -1.39 -11.16 -23.95
CA ARG A 286 -1.68 -10.74 -25.32
C ARG A 286 -3.13 -10.31 -25.48
N SER A 287 -4.05 -11.04 -24.85
CA SER A 287 -5.48 -10.72 -24.88
C SER A 287 -5.84 -9.47 -24.07
N LEU A 288 -5.02 -9.07 -23.09
CA LEU A 288 -5.36 -7.97 -22.17
C LEU A 288 -5.63 -6.66 -22.91
N LEU A 289 -4.80 -6.33 -23.90
CA LEU A 289 -4.93 -5.10 -24.70
C LEU A 289 -5.78 -5.29 -25.98
N ASP A 290 -6.33 -6.49 -26.21
CA ASP A 290 -7.14 -6.79 -27.39
C ASP A 290 -8.63 -6.51 -27.14
N HIS A 291 -9.22 -5.57 -27.87
CA HIS A 291 -10.61 -5.19 -27.68
C HIS A 291 -11.62 -6.27 -28.08
N ASP A 292 -11.23 -7.23 -28.94
CA ASP A 292 -12.14 -8.21 -29.54
C ASP A 292 -12.03 -9.62 -28.91
N ALA A 293 -11.46 -9.75 -27.70
CA ALA A 293 -11.31 -11.06 -27.08
C ALA A 293 -12.68 -11.73 -26.83
N PRO A 294 -12.86 -13.01 -27.22
CA PRO A 294 -14.15 -13.69 -27.14
C PRO A 294 -14.60 -13.91 -25.69
N GLU A 295 -15.92 -13.93 -25.49
CA GLU A 295 -16.51 -14.32 -24.21
C GLU A 295 -16.16 -15.78 -23.87
N PRO A 296 -15.87 -16.06 -22.59
CA PRO A 296 -15.62 -17.42 -22.15
C PRO A 296 -16.88 -18.27 -22.31
N ALA A 297 -16.72 -19.50 -22.80
CA ALA A 297 -17.81 -20.45 -22.86
C ALA A 297 -18.32 -20.76 -21.43
N PRO A 298 -19.63 -21.03 -21.25
CA PRO A 298 -20.17 -21.45 -19.96
C PRO A 298 -19.44 -22.71 -19.46
N SER A 299 -18.97 -22.66 -18.23
CA SER A 299 -18.25 -23.75 -17.58
C SER A 299 -19.02 -24.26 -16.36
N ALA A 300 -18.75 -25.50 -15.93
CA ALA A 300 -19.46 -26.10 -14.79
C ALA A 300 -19.29 -25.24 -13.52
N PRO A 301 -20.32 -25.12 -12.66
CA PRO A 301 -20.22 -24.34 -11.43
C PRO A 301 -19.03 -24.80 -10.59
N PRO A 302 -18.28 -23.88 -9.98
CA PRO A 302 -17.11 -24.24 -9.21
C PRO A 302 -17.46 -25.12 -8.00
N ALA A 303 -16.48 -25.91 -7.53
CA ALA A 303 -16.65 -26.71 -6.32
C ALA A 303 -16.97 -25.82 -5.12
N GLU A 304 -17.89 -26.27 -4.27
CA GLU A 304 -18.29 -25.51 -3.08
C GLU A 304 -17.11 -25.35 -2.11
N LEU A 305 -16.88 -24.11 -1.71
CA LEU A 305 -15.99 -23.72 -0.62
C LEU A 305 -16.86 -23.14 0.50
N ASP A 306 -16.51 -23.38 1.77
CA ASP A 306 -17.15 -22.65 2.87
C ASP A 306 -16.69 -21.18 2.80
N LEU A 307 -17.64 -20.27 2.77
CA LEU A 307 -17.40 -18.83 2.67
C LEU A 307 -18.04 -18.17 3.90
N PRO A 308 -17.40 -18.28 5.09
CA PRO A 308 -17.89 -17.66 6.32
C PRO A 308 -18.11 -16.16 6.14
N GLY A 309 -19.21 -15.61 6.67
CA GLY A 309 -19.47 -14.17 6.65
C GLY A 309 -18.71 -13.42 7.73
N LEU A 310 -18.80 -12.08 7.68
CA LEU A 310 -18.21 -11.20 8.69
C LEU A 310 -18.92 -11.32 10.05
N ASP A 311 -20.18 -11.74 10.05
CA ASP A 311 -21.00 -12.04 11.23
C ASP A 311 -20.29 -12.96 12.22
N ARG A 312 -19.67 -14.05 11.74
CA ARG A 312 -18.96 -14.99 12.62
C ARG A 312 -17.81 -14.33 13.39
N LEU A 313 -17.08 -13.41 12.77
CA LEU A 313 -16.01 -12.67 13.44
C LEU A 313 -16.57 -11.66 14.43
N VAL A 314 -17.65 -10.96 14.06
CA VAL A 314 -18.31 -10.01 14.96
C VAL A 314 -18.90 -10.69 16.18
N ASP A 315 -19.51 -11.87 16.04
CA ASP A 315 -20.04 -12.65 17.16
C ASP A 315 -18.94 -13.04 18.15
N GLU A 316 -17.76 -13.46 17.65
CA GLU A 316 -16.59 -13.74 18.50
C GLU A 316 -16.07 -12.48 19.22
N LEU A 317 -16.06 -11.32 18.54
CA LEU A 317 -15.64 -10.04 19.13
C LEU A 317 -16.63 -9.56 20.19
N ALA A 318 -17.93 -9.64 19.90
CA ALA A 318 -19.01 -9.19 20.77
C ALA A 318 -19.13 -9.99 22.07
N ALA A 319 -18.48 -11.16 22.15
CA ALA A 319 -18.36 -11.94 23.38
C ALA A 319 -17.41 -11.31 24.41
N GLN A 320 -16.60 -10.33 24.02
CA GLN A 320 -15.76 -9.53 24.91
C GLN A 320 -16.48 -8.24 25.33
N ASP A 321 -16.11 -7.66 26.49
CA ASP A 321 -16.67 -6.39 26.96
C ASP A 321 -15.97 -5.16 26.32
N HIS A 322 -14.72 -5.32 25.92
CA HIS A 322 -13.86 -4.27 25.36
C HIS A 322 -12.70 -4.92 24.59
N GLY A 323 -12.03 -4.12 23.75
CA GLY A 323 -10.90 -4.59 22.97
C GLY A 323 -10.46 -3.59 21.91
N LEU A 324 -9.28 -3.81 21.36
CA LEU A 324 -8.76 -3.10 20.20
C LEU A 324 -8.91 -3.97 18.96
N VAL A 325 -9.62 -3.49 17.94
CA VAL A 325 -9.72 -4.13 16.63
C VAL A 325 -9.00 -3.26 15.62
N MET A 326 -7.99 -3.78 14.94
CA MET A 326 -7.24 -3.03 13.93
C MET A 326 -7.43 -3.67 12.55
N CYS A 327 -8.06 -2.94 11.62
CA CYS A 327 -8.21 -3.38 10.24
C CYS A 327 -7.00 -2.92 9.43
N MET A 328 -6.17 -3.88 9.01
CA MET A 328 -4.90 -3.65 8.32
C MET A 328 -4.92 -4.26 6.91
N GLY A 329 -4.08 -3.73 6.02
CA GLY A 329 -4.03 -4.19 4.64
C GLY A 329 -3.61 -3.06 3.69
N LYS A 330 -3.56 -3.37 2.40
CA LYS A 330 -3.11 -2.41 1.38
C LYS A 330 -4.18 -1.34 1.15
N GLY A 331 -3.81 -0.25 0.46
CA GLY A 331 -4.77 0.79 0.08
C GLY A 331 -5.81 0.24 -0.88
N GLY A 332 -7.09 0.55 -0.67
CA GLY A 332 -8.18 0.19 -1.59
C GLY A 332 -8.82 -1.20 -1.39
N VAL A 333 -8.33 -2.03 -0.46
CA VAL A 333 -8.93 -3.36 -0.17
C VAL A 333 -10.25 -3.29 0.63
N GLY A 334 -10.62 -2.11 1.13
CA GLY A 334 -11.86 -1.88 1.89
C GLY A 334 -11.74 -1.91 3.42
N LYS A 335 -10.54 -1.63 3.96
CA LYS A 335 -10.30 -1.56 5.42
C LYS A 335 -11.31 -0.67 6.15
N THR A 336 -11.51 0.55 5.65
CA THR A 336 -12.46 1.53 6.18
C THR A 336 -13.88 0.97 6.24
N THR A 337 -14.33 0.28 5.19
CA THR A 337 -15.65 -0.35 5.12
C THR A 337 -15.77 -1.50 6.13
N VAL A 338 -14.76 -2.37 6.24
CA VAL A 338 -14.74 -3.48 7.20
C VAL A 338 -14.71 -2.94 8.64
N ALA A 339 -13.87 -1.95 8.93
CA ALA A 339 -13.79 -1.30 10.22
C ALA A 339 -15.13 -0.65 10.62
N ALA A 340 -15.77 0.08 9.70
CA ALA A 340 -17.08 0.68 9.93
C ALA A 340 -18.18 -0.38 10.15
N ALA A 341 -18.19 -1.46 9.36
CA ALA A 341 -19.15 -2.55 9.52
C ALA A 341 -19.00 -3.27 10.88
N VAL A 342 -17.77 -3.57 11.30
CA VAL A 342 -17.49 -4.15 12.62
C VAL A 342 -17.90 -3.19 13.74
N ALA A 343 -17.58 -1.90 13.62
CA ALA A 343 -17.91 -0.90 14.64
C ALA A 343 -19.43 -0.71 14.81
N VAL A 344 -20.17 -0.61 13.71
CA VAL A 344 -21.64 -0.53 13.71
C VAL A 344 -22.24 -1.79 14.34
N ALA A 345 -21.73 -2.96 13.97
CA ALA A 345 -22.26 -4.22 14.49
C ALA A 345 -22.00 -4.39 16.00
N LEU A 346 -20.82 -4.00 16.50
CA LEU A 346 -20.53 -3.99 17.93
C LEU A 346 -21.42 -2.99 18.69
N ALA A 347 -21.65 -1.81 18.13
CA ALA A 347 -22.56 -0.82 18.71
C ALA A 347 -24.01 -1.33 18.78
N HIS A 348 -24.48 -2.03 17.75
CA HIS A 348 -25.80 -2.70 17.75
C HIS A 348 -25.91 -3.83 18.77
N HIS A 349 -24.78 -4.45 19.16
CA HIS A 349 -24.71 -5.40 20.27
C HIS A 349 -24.72 -4.71 21.66
N GLY A 350 -24.82 -3.37 21.71
CA GLY A 350 -24.91 -2.59 22.93
C GLY A 350 -23.56 -2.18 23.54
N HIS A 351 -22.47 -2.38 22.82
CA HIS A 351 -21.12 -2.00 23.27
C HIS A 351 -20.85 -0.51 23.03
N ASP A 352 -20.08 0.14 23.91
CA ASP A 352 -19.50 1.47 23.64
C ASP A 352 -18.32 1.32 22.67
N VAL A 353 -18.42 1.95 21.50
CA VAL A 353 -17.46 1.80 20.40
C VAL A 353 -16.86 3.14 20.01
N HIS A 354 -15.54 3.17 19.86
CA HIS A 354 -14.81 4.28 19.24
C HIS A 354 -14.21 3.82 17.91
N LEU A 355 -14.75 4.31 16.80
CA LEU A 355 -14.17 4.14 15.48
C LEU A 355 -13.21 5.29 15.18
N THR A 356 -11.97 4.98 14.83
CA THR A 356 -10.97 5.98 14.46
C THR A 356 -10.23 5.57 13.19
N THR A 357 -9.74 6.54 12.41
CA THR A 357 -8.89 6.29 11.25
C THR A 357 -7.58 7.06 11.36
N THR A 358 -6.50 6.42 10.90
CA THR A 358 -5.18 7.04 10.66
C THR A 358 -4.95 7.35 9.18
N ASP A 359 -5.88 6.98 8.29
CA ASP A 359 -5.77 7.24 6.87
C ASP A 359 -6.32 8.65 6.55
N PRO A 360 -5.48 9.60 6.09
CA PRO A 360 -5.93 10.95 5.76
C PRO A 360 -6.90 10.99 4.57
N ALA A 361 -6.97 9.91 3.78
CA ALA A 361 -7.90 9.76 2.68
C ALA A 361 -9.16 8.95 3.06
N ALA A 362 -9.29 8.49 4.30
CA ALA A 362 -10.50 7.81 4.74
C ALA A 362 -11.61 8.81 5.03
N HIS A 363 -12.75 8.62 4.37
CA HIS A 363 -13.98 9.39 4.59
C HIS A 363 -14.96 8.57 5.44
N LEU A 364 -14.62 8.37 6.73
CA LEU A 364 -15.47 7.62 7.67
C LEU A 364 -16.87 8.23 7.80
N SER A 365 -16.96 9.57 7.82
CA SER A 365 -18.24 10.28 7.90
C SER A 365 -19.13 10.06 6.68
N GLU A 366 -18.55 9.94 5.49
CA GLU A 366 -19.29 9.61 4.27
C GLU A 366 -19.74 8.15 4.29
N THR A 367 -18.89 7.23 4.77
CA THR A 367 -19.19 5.80 4.86
C THR A 367 -20.33 5.51 5.85
N LEU A 368 -20.33 6.16 7.02
CA LEU A 368 -21.38 5.99 8.05
C LEU A 368 -22.66 6.76 7.75
N ALA A 369 -22.57 7.90 7.05
CA ALA A 369 -23.69 8.75 6.63
C ALA A 369 -24.73 9.06 7.73
N GLY A 370 -24.29 9.29 8.98
CA GLY A 370 -25.16 9.60 10.11
C GLY A 370 -24.49 9.44 11.48
N GLU A 371 -25.25 9.69 12.54
CA GLU A 371 -24.88 9.34 13.92
C GLU A 371 -25.46 7.95 14.25
N VAL A 372 -24.66 7.10 14.87
CA VAL A 372 -25.05 5.76 15.33
C VAL A 372 -24.99 5.72 16.85
N GLU A 373 -26.03 5.20 17.50
CA GLU A 373 -26.07 5.10 18.96
C GLU A 373 -24.90 4.22 19.46
N HIS A 374 -24.28 4.59 20.57
CA HIS A 374 -23.09 3.93 21.14
C HIS A 374 -21.82 3.94 20.27
N LEU A 375 -21.79 4.69 19.17
CA LEU A 375 -20.62 4.82 18.30
C LEU A 375 -20.08 6.25 18.28
N THR A 376 -18.85 6.43 18.78
CA THR A 376 -18.08 7.66 18.59
C THR A 376 -17.15 7.51 17.39
N VAL A 377 -17.09 8.52 16.53
CA VAL A 377 -16.17 8.54 15.38
C VAL A 377 -15.16 9.65 15.55
N SER A 378 -13.87 9.33 15.37
CA SER A 378 -12.79 10.31 15.32
C SER A 378 -11.88 10.06 14.12
N ARG A 379 -10.98 11.02 13.90
CA ARG A 379 -9.92 10.91 12.91
C ARG A 379 -8.64 11.43 13.52
N ILE A 380 -7.55 10.69 13.32
CA ILE A 380 -6.21 11.15 13.65
C ILE A 380 -5.72 11.94 12.43
N ASP A 381 -5.90 13.26 12.48
CA ASP A 381 -5.42 14.18 11.45
C ASP A 381 -3.96 14.54 11.75
N PRO A 382 -3.00 14.22 10.84
CA PRO A 382 -1.58 14.50 11.06
C PRO A 382 -1.28 15.98 11.33
N GLU A 383 -1.94 16.90 10.62
CA GLU A 383 -1.69 18.35 10.79
C GLU A 383 -2.15 18.83 12.17
N GLN A 384 -3.32 18.34 12.61
CA GLN A 384 -3.86 18.65 13.93
C GLN A 384 -3.03 18.00 15.04
N ALA A 385 -2.61 16.75 14.84
CA ALA A 385 -1.76 16.02 15.78
C ALA A 385 -0.42 16.75 15.96
N VAL A 386 0.22 17.16 14.86
CA VAL A 386 1.45 17.97 14.89
C VAL A 386 1.22 19.27 15.63
N ALA A 387 0.18 20.03 15.30
CA ALA A 387 -0.11 21.30 15.97
C ALA A 387 -0.30 21.12 17.49
N ALA A 388 -1.04 20.08 17.91
CA ALA A 388 -1.28 19.76 19.31
C ALA A 388 0.00 19.31 20.03
N TYR A 389 0.82 18.47 19.39
CA TYR A 389 2.10 18.02 19.94
C TYR A 389 3.08 19.18 20.10
N ARG A 390 3.23 20.02 19.06
CA ARG A 390 4.06 21.23 19.08
C ARG A 390 3.65 22.17 20.21
N GLY A 391 2.35 22.41 20.35
CA GLY A 391 1.79 23.21 21.44
C GLY A 391 2.20 22.69 22.82
N ARG A 392 2.08 21.37 23.05
CA ARG A 392 2.50 20.72 24.30
C ARG A 392 4.00 20.81 24.56
N VAL A 393 4.84 20.54 23.56
CA VAL A 393 6.30 20.58 23.73
C VAL A 393 6.78 22.01 23.99
N LEU A 394 6.24 23.00 23.27
CA LEU A 394 6.56 24.41 23.50
C LEU A 394 6.07 24.91 24.87
N ALA A 395 4.91 24.44 25.35
CA ALA A 395 4.40 24.78 26.68
C ALA A 395 5.20 24.13 27.82
N SER A 396 5.80 22.97 27.59
CA SER A 396 6.56 22.21 28.59
C SER A 396 8.06 22.51 28.53
N LYS A 397 8.75 22.02 27.50
CA LYS A 397 10.20 22.19 27.29
C LYS A 397 10.56 23.64 26.93
N GLY A 398 9.68 24.35 26.23
CA GLY A 398 9.89 25.76 25.86
C GLY A 398 9.70 26.76 26.99
N ARG A 399 9.21 26.33 28.17
CA ARG A 399 8.94 27.23 29.32
C ARG A 399 10.20 27.85 29.92
N ASN A 400 11.29 27.10 29.91
CA ASN A 400 12.55 27.49 30.56
C ASN A 400 13.62 27.95 29.54
N LEU A 401 13.26 28.08 28.27
CA LEU A 401 14.18 28.54 27.21
C LEU A 401 14.07 30.06 27.03
N ASP A 402 15.18 30.68 26.65
CA ASP A 402 15.19 32.06 26.18
C ASP A 402 14.56 32.17 24.78
N GLU A 403 14.40 33.39 24.29
CA GLU A 403 13.69 33.65 23.01
C GLU A 403 14.38 32.96 21.82
N THR A 404 15.72 32.88 21.84
CA THR A 404 16.51 32.19 20.82
C THR A 404 16.37 30.67 20.93
N GLY A 405 16.48 30.08 22.12
CA GLY A 405 16.28 28.65 22.33
C GLY A 405 14.85 28.18 22.04
N ARG A 406 13.86 29.04 22.31
CA ARG A 406 12.45 28.74 21.98
C ARG A 406 12.18 28.79 20.48
N ALA A 407 12.82 29.71 19.74
CA ALA A 407 12.75 29.75 18.28
C ALA A 407 13.42 28.51 17.66
N GLN A 408 14.58 28.10 18.17
CA GLN A 408 15.27 26.90 17.71
C GLN A 408 14.45 25.63 17.94
N LEU A 409 13.86 25.47 19.14
CA LEU A 409 12.95 24.36 19.42
C LEU A 409 11.71 24.36 18.50
N ALA A 410 11.20 25.54 18.14
CA ALA A 410 10.04 25.64 17.25
C ALA A 410 10.36 25.23 15.81
N GLU A 411 11.60 25.46 15.36
CA GLU A 411 12.14 25.04 14.07
C GLU A 411 12.42 23.53 14.04
N ASP A 412 13.03 22.98 15.09
CA ASP A 412 13.26 21.53 15.22
C ASP A 412 11.94 20.74 15.13
N LEU A 413 10.88 21.31 15.72
CA LEU A 413 9.52 20.77 15.69
C LEU A 413 8.79 20.91 14.33
N LEU A 414 9.43 21.48 13.30
CA LEU A 414 8.98 21.44 11.90
C LEU A 414 9.57 20.24 11.13
N SER A 415 10.42 19.43 11.77
CA SER A 415 10.97 18.21 11.19
C SER A 415 9.86 17.19 10.86
N PRO A 416 9.98 16.45 9.74
CA PRO A 416 9.11 15.31 9.42
C PRO A 416 9.01 14.27 10.55
N CYS A 417 10.06 14.09 11.36
CA CYS A 417 10.05 13.17 12.49
C CYS A 417 9.02 13.60 13.57
N THR A 418 8.68 14.89 13.64
CA THR A 418 7.69 15.41 14.58
C THR A 418 6.28 14.93 14.23
N GLU A 419 5.99 14.78 12.94
CA GLU A 419 4.72 14.25 12.45
C GLU A 419 4.49 12.82 12.92
N GLU A 420 5.49 11.96 12.73
CA GLU A 420 5.44 10.56 13.16
C GLU A 420 5.21 10.44 14.67
N VAL A 421 5.95 11.23 15.48
CA VAL A 421 5.81 11.24 16.94
C VAL A 421 4.43 11.74 17.38
N ALA A 422 3.91 12.77 16.70
CA ALA A 422 2.61 13.35 17.01
C ALA A 422 1.47 12.36 16.70
N VAL A 423 1.49 11.72 15.53
CA VAL A 423 0.53 10.68 15.15
C VAL A 423 0.62 9.47 16.08
N PHE A 424 1.83 9.05 16.45
CA PHE A 424 2.06 7.97 17.42
C PHE A 424 1.43 8.26 18.79
N HIS A 425 1.43 9.51 19.24
CA HIS A 425 0.81 9.88 20.51
C HIS A 425 -0.71 9.68 20.49
N GLU A 426 -1.39 10.17 19.44
CA GLU A 426 -2.84 10.00 19.27
C GLU A 426 -3.21 8.52 19.10
N PHE A 427 -2.42 7.79 18.32
CA PHE A 427 -2.52 6.33 18.23
C PHE A 427 -2.42 5.67 19.61
N SER A 428 -1.43 6.05 20.41
CA SER A 428 -1.24 5.53 21.76
C SER A 428 -2.43 5.83 22.67
N GLN A 429 -3.09 6.98 22.53
CA GLN A 429 -4.31 7.29 23.27
C GLN A 429 -5.46 6.35 22.88
N ALA A 430 -5.69 6.13 21.58
CA ALA A 430 -6.70 5.18 21.11
C ALA A 430 -6.44 3.75 21.65
N VAL A 431 -5.18 3.28 21.60
CA VAL A 431 -4.77 1.99 22.20
C VAL A 431 -4.95 1.97 23.72
N ASN A 432 -4.90 3.13 24.40
CA ASN A 432 -5.18 3.19 25.83
C ASN A 432 -6.67 3.06 26.17
N GLU A 433 -7.54 3.61 25.32
CA GLU A 433 -8.99 3.60 25.51
C GLU A 433 -9.59 2.19 25.37
N SER A 434 -8.96 1.32 24.57
CA SER A 434 -9.43 -0.05 24.33
C SER A 434 -9.55 -0.91 25.59
N ARG A 435 -8.96 -0.48 26.72
CA ARG A 435 -9.08 -1.11 28.05
C ARG A 435 -10.46 -0.95 28.70
N ARG A 436 -11.31 -0.08 28.16
CA ARG A 436 -12.58 0.32 28.79
C ARG A 436 -13.77 0.22 27.86
N ARG A 437 -13.53 0.20 26.56
CA ARG A 437 -14.54 0.17 25.50
C ARG A 437 -13.92 -0.44 24.25
N PHE A 438 -14.72 -0.74 23.24
CA PHE A 438 -14.15 -1.15 21.95
C PHE A 438 -13.54 0.04 21.22
N VAL A 439 -12.35 -0.17 20.68
CA VAL A 439 -11.71 0.77 19.75
C VAL A 439 -11.49 0.03 18.44
N VAL A 440 -12.18 0.47 17.39
CA VAL A 440 -12.01 -0.07 16.04
C VAL A 440 -11.18 0.94 15.25
N MET A 441 -10.04 0.50 14.73
CA MET A 441 -9.09 1.35 14.05
C MET A 441 -8.96 0.96 12.58
N ASP A 442 -9.31 1.89 11.71
CA ASP A 442 -8.97 1.85 10.29
C ASP A 442 -7.54 2.36 10.12
N THR A 443 -6.62 1.46 9.76
CA THR A 443 -5.21 1.84 9.62
C THR A 443 -4.93 2.47 8.26
N ALA A 444 -3.92 3.33 8.20
CA ALA A 444 -3.30 3.73 6.94
C ALA A 444 -2.81 2.50 6.13
N PRO A 445 -2.44 2.64 4.85
CA PRO A 445 -1.88 1.55 4.07
C PRO A 445 -0.64 0.93 4.73
N THR A 446 -0.47 -0.38 4.52
CA THR A 446 0.56 -1.26 5.12
C THR A 446 1.90 -0.61 5.48
N GLY A 447 2.56 0.09 4.55
CA GLY A 447 3.87 0.70 4.80
C GLY A 447 3.86 1.77 5.90
N HIS A 448 2.81 2.60 5.95
CA HIS A 448 2.66 3.63 7.00
C HIS A 448 2.31 3.00 8.35
N THR A 449 1.54 1.90 8.36
CA THR A 449 1.26 1.20 9.61
C THR A 449 2.51 0.55 10.19
N LEU A 450 3.37 -0.03 9.35
CA LEU A 450 4.65 -0.57 9.81
C LEU A 450 5.56 0.53 10.37
N LEU A 451 5.60 1.72 9.75
CA LEU A 451 6.32 2.87 10.30
C LEU A 451 5.81 3.28 11.69
N LEU A 452 4.48 3.31 11.89
CA LEU A 452 3.89 3.58 13.20
C LEU A 452 4.26 2.48 14.22
N LEU A 453 4.27 1.21 13.80
CA LEU A 453 4.68 0.08 14.64
C LEU A 453 6.18 0.14 14.98
N ASP A 454 7.05 0.50 14.04
CA ASP A 454 8.48 0.71 14.28
C ASP A 454 8.71 1.82 15.30
N ALA A 455 7.96 2.93 15.21
CA ALA A 455 7.98 3.99 16.21
C ALA A 455 7.53 3.46 17.59
N THR A 456 6.51 2.60 17.64
CA THR A 456 6.09 1.96 18.90
C THR A 456 7.19 1.08 19.51
N GLY A 457 7.93 0.35 18.67
CA GLY A 457 9.05 -0.50 19.07
C GLY A 457 10.25 0.29 19.57
N SER A 458 10.62 1.36 18.87
CA SER A 458 11.69 2.27 19.29
C SER A 458 11.38 2.91 20.65
N TYR A 459 10.15 3.39 20.84
CA TYR A 459 9.71 3.94 22.13
C TYR A 459 9.71 2.89 23.25
N HIS A 460 9.25 1.67 22.97
CA HIS A 460 9.29 0.58 23.94
C HIS A 460 10.72 0.27 24.40
N ARG A 461 11.69 0.22 23.47
CA ARG A 461 13.10 0.02 23.80
C ARG A 461 13.67 1.15 24.65
N GLU A 462 13.28 2.40 24.40
CA GLU A 462 13.74 3.55 25.18
C GLU A 462 13.21 3.50 26.63
N ILE A 463 11.93 3.20 26.81
CA ILE A 463 11.34 2.98 28.14
C ILE A 463 12.04 1.81 28.84
N ALA A 464 12.21 0.68 28.15
CA ALA A 464 12.85 -0.51 28.72
C ALA A 464 14.30 -0.24 29.16
N ARG A 465 15.03 0.62 28.46
CA ARG A 465 16.40 1.02 28.83
C ARG A 465 16.45 1.99 30.00
N SER A 466 15.47 2.89 30.10
CA SER A 466 15.42 3.93 31.14
C SER A 466 14.83 3.44 32.46
N MET A 467 13.92 2.46 32.40
CA MET A 467 13.30 1.81 33.55
C MET A 467 14.07 0.52 33.85
N GLY A 468 14.97 0.53 34.84
CA GLY A 468 15.70 -0.67 35.26
C GLY A 468 14.77 -1.81 35.73
N GLU A 469 15.29 -3.03 35.85
CA GLU A 469 14.54 -4.21 36.29
C GLU A 469 13.89 -3.97 37.67
N GLY A 470 12.54 -3.96 37.72
CA GLY A 470 11.80 -3.88 38.99
C GLY A 470 10.48 -3.07 38.99
N PHE A 471 10.16 -2.32 37.93
CA PHE A 471 8.88 -1.61 37.80
C PHE A 471 7.99 -2.21 36.71
N SER A 472 6.71 -2.41 37.02
CA SER A 472 5.69 -2.76 36.02
C SER A 472 5.35 -1.52 35.19
N TYR A 473 5.56 -1.60 33.88
CA TYR A 473 5.13 -0.61 32.90
C TYR A 473 4.40 -1.33 31.75
N ALA A 474 3.48 -0.63 31.08
CA ALA A 474 2.76 -1.16 29.92
C ALA A 474 2.87 -0.15 28.78
N THR A 475 3.64 -0.49 27.75
CA THR A 475 3.77 0.32 26.54
C THR A 475 2.62 0.04 25.57
N PRO A 476 2.37 0.93 24.59
CA PRO A 476 1.44 0.62 23.49
C PRO A 476 1.78 -0.68 22.78
N LEU A 477 3.05 -0.96 22.51
CA LEU A 477 3.48 -2.21 21.87
C LEU A 477 3.08 -3.46 22.67
N MET A 478 3.29 -3.49 23.99
CA MET A 478 2.90 -4.63 24.82
C MET A 478 1.40 -4.92 24.77
N ARG A 479 0.58 -3.90 24.51
CA ARG A 479 -0.87 -4.05 24.36
C ARG A 479 -1.26 -4.53 22.98
N LEU A 480 -0.55 -4.09 21.95
CA LEU A 480 -0.71 -4.61 20.60
C LEU A 480 -0.37 -6.10 20.52
N GLN A 481 0.63 -6.52 21.31
CA GLN A 481 1.05 -7.93 21.43
C GLN A 481 0.13 -8.78 22.32
N ASP A 482 -0.77 -8.18 23.09
CA ASP A 482 -1.72 -8.90 23.94
C ASP A 482 -2.88 -9.44 23.08
N PRO A 483 -2.97 -10.76 22.85
CA PRO A 483 -3.99 -11.34 21.98
C PRO A 483 -5.38 -11.36 22.63
N GLU A 484 -5.49 -11.16 23.95
CA GLU A 484 -6.80 -11.03 24.61
C GLU A 484 -7.41 -9.66 24.32
N LEU A 485 -6.57 -8.61 24.37
CA LEU A 485 -6.95 -7.22 24.16
C LEU A 485 -7.01 -6.82 22.68
N THR A 486 -6.03 -7.22 21.87
CA THR A 486 -5.84 -6.73 20.50
C THR A 486 -6.18 -7.80 19.46
N LYS A 487 -7.01 -7.43 18.50
CA LYS A 487 -7.46 -8.27 17.38
C LYS A 487 -7.05 -7.61 16.07
N LEU A 488 -5.99 -8.12 15.46
CA LEU A 488 -5.50 -7.66 14.17
C LEU A 488 -6.28 -8.37 13.05
N VAL A 489 -6.93 -7.60 12.17
CA VAL A 489 -7.77 -8.11 11.08
C VAL A 489 -7.12 -7.71 9.74
N LEU A 490 -6.60 -8.70 9.01
CA LEU A 490 -6.01 -8.47 7.68
C LEU A 490 -7.10 -8.47 6.61
N VAL A 491 -7.35 -7.31 6.01
CA VAL A 491 -8.29 -7.13 4.91
C VAL A 491 -7.56 -7.24 3.58
N THR A 492 -8.06 -8.08 2.68
CA THR A 492 -7.50 -8.31 1.35
C THR A 492 -8.60 -8.53 0.30
N LEU A 493 -8.20 -8.74 -0.95
CA LEU A 493 -9.09 -9.12 -2.07
C LEU A 493 -8.73 -10.53 -2.53
N ALA A 494 -9.66 -11.22 -3.18
CA ALA A 494 -9.45 -12.57 -3.73
C ALA A 494 -8.60 -12.57 -5.02
N GLU A 495 -7.47 -11.91 -4.99
CA GLU A 495 -6.55 -11.73 -6.12
C GLU A 495 -5.10 -12.04 -5.69
N THR A 496 -4.26 -12.48 -6.63
CA THR A 496 -2.89 -12.93 -6.34
C THR A 496 -2.04 -11.86 -5.63
N THR A 497 -1.99 -10.63 -6.16
CA THR A 497 -1.16 -9.57 -5.57
C THR A 497 -1.68 -9.13 -4.19
N PRO A 498 -2.97 -8.81 -3.99
CA PRO A 498 -3.49 -8.49 -2.65
C PRO A 498 -3.25 -9.58 -1.62
N VAL A 499 -3.38 -10.87 -1.96
CA VAL A 499 -3.10 -11.98 -1.03
C VAL A 499 -1.61 -12.09 -0.70
N LEU A 500 -0.73 -11.93 -1.69
CA LEU A 500 0.72 -11.93 -1.48
C LEU A 500 1.17 -10.74 -0.60
N GLU A 501 0.59 -9.56 -0.82
CA GLU A 501 0.89 -8.37 -0.02
C GLU A 501 0.39 -8.51 1.43
N ALA A 502 -0.81 -9.07 1.63
CA ALA A 502 -1.34 -9.37 2.95
C ALA A 502 -0.51 -10.45 3.67
N THR A 503 0.00 -11.43 2.91
CA THR A 503 0.92 -12.47 3.41
C THR A 503 2.20 -11.86 3.97
N ARG A 504 2.83 -10.97 3.21
CA ARG A 504 4.06 -10.29 3.64
C ARG A 504 3.82 -9.40 4.85
N LEU A 505 2.69 -8.70 4.87
CA LEU A 505 2.27 -7.93 6.04
C LEU A 505 2.13 -8.82 7.29
N GLN A 506 1.54 -10.01 7.16
CA GLN A 506 1.50 -10.97 8.26
C GLN A 506 2.91 -11.35 8.72
N GLU A 507 3.82 -11.69 7.80
CA GLU A 507 5.21 -12.03 8.12
C GLU A 507 5.93 -10.87 8.84
N ASP A 508 5.70 -9.62 8.42
CA ASP A 508 6.26 -8.43 9.07
C ASP A 508 5.68 -8.19 10.47
N LEU A 509 4.38 -8.44 10.67
CA LEU A 509 3.76 -8.37 11.99
C LEU A 509 4.29 -9.47 12.92
N GLU A 510 4.42 -10.69 12.42
CA GLU A 510 4.95 -11.84 13.19
C GLU A 510 6.39 -11.60 13.66
N ARG A 511 7.22 -10.91 12.85
CA ARG A 511 8.57 -10.46 13.25
C ARG A 511 8.55 -9.51 14.46
N ALA A 512 7.45 -8.77 14.66
CA ALA A 512 7.22 -7.90 15.81
C ALA A 512 6.43 -8.58 16.95
N ASP A 513 6.23 -9.91 16.89
CA ASP A 513 5.38 -10.70 17.79
C ASP A 513 3.91 -10.23 17.80
N LEU A 514 3.44 -9.72 16.66
CA LEU A 514 2.06 -9.34 16.42
C LEU A 514 1.43 -10.40 15.51
N HIS A 515 0.46 -11.14 16.03
CA HIS A 515 -0.15 -12.25 15.29
C HIS A 515 -1.55 -11.85 14.79
N PRO A 516 -1.81 -11.85 13.47
CA PRO A 516 -3.15 -11.63 12.93
C PRO A 516 -4.19 -12.54 13.57
N TRP A 517 -5.28 -11.95 14.06
CA TRP A 517 -6.39 -12.69 14.65
C TRP A 517 -7.31 -13.30 13.59
N ALA A 518 -7.54 -12.57 12.49
CA ALA A 518 -8.40 -13.00 11.38
C ALA A 518 -8.00 -12.38 10.04
N TRP A 519 -8.46 -13.01 8.95
CA TRP A 519 -8.40 -12.47 7.59
C TRP A 519 -9.80 -12.19 7.05
N VAL A 520 -9.96 -11.09 6.32
CA VAL A 520 -11.21 -10.72 5.63
C VAL A 520 -10.93 -10.58 4.15
N VAL A 521 -11.53 -11.44 3.33
CA VAL A 521 -11.51 -11.35 1.87
C VAL A 521 -12.70 -10.52 1.43
N ASN A 522 -12.46 -9.29 1.00
CA ASN A 522 -13.49 -8.35 0.60
C ASN A 522 -13.80 -8.44 -0.91
N HIS A 523 -14.98 -7.96 -1.29
CA HIS A 523 -15.46 -7.85 -2.68
C HIS A 523 -15.41 -9.16 -3.49
N SER A 524 -15.69 -10.30 -2.86
CA SER A 524 -15.65 -11.60 -3.55
C SER A 524 -16.82 -11.76 -4.51
N VAL A 525 -16.52 -11.96 -5.78
CA VAL A 525 -17.47 -12.41 -6.79
C VAL A 525 -17.96 -13.83 -6.47
N ALA A 526 -17.10 -14.71 -5.95
CA ALA A 526 -17.51 -16.06 -5.55
C ALA A 526 -18.58 -16.08 -4.45
N ALA A 527 -18.48 -15.18 -3.47
CA ALA A 527 -19.50 -15.03 -2.43
C ALA A 527 -20.78 -14.33 -2.92
N ALA A 528 -20.74 -13.59 -4.04
CA ALA A 528 -21.88 -12.88 -4.60
C ALA A 528 -22.85 -13.77 -5.41
N ALA A 529 -22.56 -15.07 -5.56
CA ALA A 529 -23.37 -16.06 -6.28
C ALA A 529 -23.78 -15.60 -7.71
N PRO A 530 -22.80 -15.38 -8.61
CA PRO A 530 -23.05 -14.76 -9.91
C PRO A 530 -23.81 -15.66 -10.88
N GLY A 531 -24.66 -15.06 -11.70
CA GLY A 531 -25.44 -15.76 -12.73
C GLY A 531 -24.75 -15.81 -14.10
N SER A 532 -23.95 -14.80 -14.46
CA SER A 532 -23.28 -14.75 -15.77
C SER A 532 -22.05 -15.66 -15.87
N ALA A 533 -21.83 -16.24 -17.05
CA ALA A 533 -20.65 -17.06 -17.34
C ALA A 533 -19.33 -16.32 -17.10
N PHE A 534 -19.29 -15.02 -17.41
CA PHE A 534 -18.14 -14.15 -17.15
C PHE A 534 -17.79 -14.08 -15.66
N LEU A 535 -18.78 -13.78 -14.80
CA LEU A 535 -18.56 -13.69 -13.36
C LEU A 535 -18.35 -15.06 -12.72
N GLN A 536 -18.92 -16.13 -13.26
CA GLN A 536 -18.65 -17.50 -12.80
C GLN A 536 -17.18 -17.91 -13.05
N GLU A 537 -16.60 -17.50 -14.18
CA GLU A 537 -15.19 -17.73 -14.46
C GLU A 537 -14.30 -16.93 -13.48
N ARG A 538 -14.65 -15.67 -13.21
CA ARG A 538 -13.99 -14.83 -12.19
C ARG A 538 -14.07 -15.46 -10.80
N ALA A 539 -15.27 -15.89 -10.39
CA ALA A 539 -15.48 -16.57 -9.12
C ALA A 539 -14.59 -17.81 -8.99
N ARG A 540 -14.39 -18.59 -10.06
CA ARG A 540 -13.49 -19.74 -10.03
C ARG A 540 -12.04 -19.33 -9.77
N ALA A 541 -11.57 -18.26 -10.39
CA ALA A 541 -10.22 -17.73 -10.17
C ALA A 541 -10.02 -17.22 -8.73
N GLU A 542 -11.07 -16.68 -8.09
CA GLU A 542 -11.03 -16.24 -6.70
C GLU A 542 -10.87 -17.40 -5.71
N LEU A 543 -11.48 -18.56 -5.98
CA LEU A 543 -11.50 -19.68 -5.03
C LEU A 543 -10.10 -20.21 -4.68
N GLU A 544 -9.15 -20.16 -5.62
CA GLU A 544 -7.76 -20.51 -5.33
C GLU A 544 -7.14 -19.56 -4.29
N GLN A 545 -7.39 -18.26 -4.44
CA GLN A 545 -6.88 -17.24 -3.53
C GLN A 545 -7.58 -17.28 -2.18
N ILE A 546 -8.90 -17.53 -2.15
CA ILE A 546 -9.66 -17.70 -0.91
C ILE A 546 -9.16 -18.92 -0.13
N ARG A 547 -8.88 -20.05 -0.81
CA ARG A 547 -8.26 -21.22 -0.17
C ARG A 547 -6.89 -20.90 0.42
N ALA A 548 -6.05 -20.18 -0.33
CA ALA A 548 -4.74 -19.78 0.17
C ALA A 548 -4.83 -18.91 1.45
N VAL A 549 -5.89 -18.09 1.58
CA VAL A 549 -6.18 -17.33 2.80
C VAL A 549 -6.68 -18.24 3.94
N GLN A 550 -7.58 -19.18 3.65
CA GLN A 550 -8.12 -20.14 4.63
C GLN A 550 -7.05 -21.12 5.17
N ASP A 551 -6.09 -21.51 4.33
CA ASP A 551 -4.96 -22.35 4.73
C ASP A 551 -4.00 -21.61 5.69
N ARG A 552 -4.01 -20.27 5.67
CA ARG A 552 -3.15 -19.42 6.50
C ARG A 552 -3.78 -19.02 7.82
N SER A 553 -5.09 -18.80 7.84
CA SER A 553 -5.82 -18.37 9.04
C SER A 553 -7.06 -19.23 9.25
N PRO A 554 -7.24 -19.84 10.44
CA PRO A 554 -8.47 -20.56 10.75
C PRO A 554 -9.68 -19.62 10.88
N ARG A 555 -9.44 -18.32 11.14
CA ARG A 555 -10.46 -17.28 11.17
C ARG A 555 -10.44 -16.50 9.87
N THR A 556 -11.43 -16.77 9.02
CA THR A 556 -11.63 -16.03 7.78
C THR A 556 -13.06 -15.53 7.70
N ALA A 557 -13.26 -14.37 7.08
CA ALA A 557 -14.55 -13.94 6.56
C ALA A 557 -14.43 -13.58 5.09
N VAL A 558 -15.51 -13.78 4.33
CA VAL A 558 -15.60 -13.47 2.90
C VAL A 558 -16.82 -12.57 2.69
N ILE A 559 -16.58 -11.34 2.25
CA ILE A 559 -17.61 -10.35 1.98
C ILE A 559 -17.92 -10.35 0.48
N PRO A 560 -19.19 -10.52 0.06
CA PRO A 560 -19.56 -10.54 -1.34
C PRO A 560 -19.34 -9.19 -2.02
N LEU A 561 -19.09 -9.21 -3.32
CA LEU A 561 -19.20 -8.01 -4.15
C LEU A 561 -20.66 -7.55 -4.15
N LEU A 562 -20.91 -6.36 -3.61
CA LEU A 562 -22.25 -5.78 -3.50
C LEU A 562 -22.61 -4.96 -4.74
N ALA A 563 -23.90 -5.00 -5.10
CA ALA A 563 -24.47 -4.16 -6.15
C ALA A 563 -24.42 -2.67 -5.78
N GLU A 564 -24.76 -2.35 -4.53
CA GLU A 564 -24.71 -0.99 -3.97
C GLU A 564 -23.54 -0.87 -3.00
N GLU A 565 -22.93 0.32 -2.93
CA GLU A 565 -21.90 0.56 -1.92
C GLU A 565 -22.53 0.54 -0.53
N PRO A 566 -21.87 -0.10 0.45
CA PRO A 566 -22.40 -0.24 1.81
C PRO A 566 -22.21 1.06 2.59
N VAL A 567 -22.93 2.10 2.19
CA VAL A 567 -22.94 3.42 2.82
C VAL A 567 -24.14 3.52 3.75
N GLY A 568 -23.92 4.06 4.95
CA GLY A 568 -24.95 4.21 5.96
C GLY A 568 -25.02 3.04 6.95
N GLU A 569 -25.46 3.34 8.17
CA GLU A 569 -25.63 2.37 9.26
C GLU A 569 -26.32 1.07 8.83
N THR A 570 -27.46 1.15 8.14
CA THR A 570 -28.23 -0.03 7.72
C THR A 570 -27.49 -0.90 6.70
N ALA A 571 -26.70 -0.30 5.80
CA ALA A 571 -25.95 -1.06 4.81
C ALA A 571 -24.71 -1.70 5.43
N LEU A 572 -24.03 -0.99 6.33
CA LEU A 572 -22.89 -1.49 7.09
C LEU A 572 -23.29 -2.61 8.07
N ALA A 573 -24.43 -2.49 8.75
CA ALA A 573 -24.95 -3.54 9.62
C ALA A 573 -25.28 -4.82 8.84
N ARG A 574 -25.78 -4.70 7.60
CA ARG A 574 -26.03 -5.85 6.71
C ARG A 574 -24.75 -6.59 6.31
N LEU A 575 -23.62 -5.91 6.18
CA LEU A 575 -22.33 -6.55 5.89
C LEU A 575 -21.88 -7.48 7.02
N ALA A 576 -22.18 -7.10 8.26
CA ALA A 576 -21.85 -7.84 9.47
C ALA A 576 -23.00 -8.73 9.98
N GLY A 577 -24.12 -8.77 9.25
CA GLY A 577 -25.26 -9.64 9.56
C GLY A 577 -25.12 -11.02 8.92
N PRO A 578 -25.96 -11.99 9.33
CA PRO A 578 -25.92 -13.35 8.78
C PRO A 578 -26.09 -13.31 7.26
N ALA A 579 -25.20 -14.03 6.56
CA ALA A 579 -25.23 -14.10 5.10
C ALA A 579 -26.62 -14.57 4.62
N PRO A 580 -27.21 -13.95 3.58
CA PRO A 580 -28.49 -14.39 3.05
C PRO A 580 -28.39 -15.87 2.65
N VAL A 581 -29.36 -16.67 3.11
CA VAL A 581 -29.43 -18.10 2.83
C VAL A 581 -29.47 -18.31 1.31
N ARG A 582 -28.55 -19.12 0.78
CA ARG A 582 -28.53 -19.56 -0.62
C ARG A 582 -29.89 -20.23 -0.92
N THR A 583 -30.77 -19.58 -1.68
CA THR A 583 -32.02 -20.18 -2.20
C THR A 583 -31.84 -20.69 -3.61
#